data_AF-A0A944W2Z4-F1
#
_entry.id   AF-A0A944W2Z4-F1
#
_cell.length_a   1.000
_cell.length_b   1.000
_cell.length_c   1.000
_cell.angle_alpha   90.00
_cell.angle_beta   90.00
_cell.angle_gamma   90.00
#
_symmetry.space_group_name_H-M   'P 1'
#
loop_
_entity.id
_entity.type
_entity.pdbx_description
1 polymer ?
#
loop_
_entity_poly.entity_id
_entity_poly.type
_entity_poly.pdbx_seq_one_letter_code
_entity_poly.pdbx_strand_id
1 'polypeptide(L)'
;MYCAHCGTKNEDGLESCNRCGELLARMDPTHVTHLGVKACPDCKTVNAPRASFCTDCGRNVDDVVATSGVARNAPPPKPVVPIGIRRSPVSPAPSDDSRPATSGRAEVRRPSASPPPSSVTTEEVDVGRGPDDLRTDSEAPARAPNDSGTPEAKLPEELRGWNWGGLLLPFIWGPFNRVWLGLAVLLVFIPPMSGGLVLLIYGPAAIFVGMRGNDLAWRSRKWDSVEHFRTVQAQWTRWGMAGFGILVITLLLFLTSSGG
;
A
#
# COMPACT_ATOMS: atom_id res chain seq x y z
N MET A 1 8.97 17.18 12.43
CA MET A 1 9.02 16.61 11.05
C MET A 1 8.00 15.49 10.84
N TYR A 2 7.56 15.20 9.61
CA TYR A 2 6.66 14.07 9.31
C TYR A 2 7.42 12.80 8.93
N CYS A 3 6.91 11.64 9.36
CA CYS A 3 7.47 10.34 9.01
C CYS A 3 7.14 9.97 7.55
N ALA A 4 8.16 9.69 6.74
CA ALA A 4 8.01 9.31 5.34
C ALA A 4 7.27 7.97 5.12
N HIS A 5 7.21 7.10 6.14
CA HIS A 5 6.54 5.80 6.08
C HIS A 5 5.06 5.86 6.53
N CYS A 6 4.75 6.57 7.62
CA CYS A 6 3.41 6.49 8.23
C CYS A 6 2.67 7.84 8.35
N GLY A 7 3.30 8.94 7.92
CA GLY A 7 2.69 10.27 7.89
C GLY A 7 2.53 10.93 9.27
N THR A 8 3.11 10.37 10.32
CA THR A 8 3.00 10.93 11.69
C THR A 8 3.84 12.17 11.84
N LYS A 9 3.27 13.22 12.45
CA LYS A 9 4.04 14.38 12.90
C LYS A 9 4.81 14.02 14.16
N ASN A 10 6.13 14.12 14.08
CA ASN A 10 7.04 13.88 15.19
C ASN A 10 7.58 15.22 15.69
N GLU A 11 7.84 15.28 16.99
CA GLU A 11 8.61 16.36 17.62
C GLU A 11 10.02 16.43 17.01
N ASP A 12 10.60 17.61 17.00
CA ASP A 12 11.93 17.82 16.41
C ASP A 12 13.01 17.18 17.29
N GLY A 13 14.06 16.61 16.66
CA GLY A 13 15.17 15.95 17.36
C GLY A 13 14.99 14.46 17.64
N LEU A 14 13.83 13.87 17.32
CA LEU A 14 13.65 12.41 17.39
C LEU A 14 14.41 11.71 16.25
N GLU A 15 15.20 10.68 16.58
CA GLU A 15 15.91 9.85 15.60
C GLU A 15 14.99 8.85 14.88
N SER A 16 13.88 8.48 15.52
CA SER A 16 12.90 7.54 14.99
C SER A 16 11.48 8.00 15.24
N CYS A 17 10.56 7.51 14.42
CA CYS A 17 9.16 7.90 14.49
C CYS A 17 8.52 7.31 15.74
N ASN A 18 7.94 8.15 16.58
CA ASN A 18 7.27 7.78 17.83
C ASN A 18 6.05 6.84 17.65
N ARG A 19 5.55 6.67 16.43
CA ARG A 19 4.44 5.78 16.09
C ARG A 19 4.88 4.50 15.38
N CYS A 20 5.65 4.60 14.30
CA CYS A 20 5.99 3.43 13.48
C CYS A 20 7.40 2.87 13.72
N GLY A 21 8.25 3.59 14.46
CA GLY A 21 9.64 3.22 14.74
C GLY A 21 10.60 3.41 13.56
N GLU A 22 10.13 3.92 12.41
CA GLU A 22 11.00 4.19 11.25
C GLU A 22 11.94 5.35 11.56
N LEU A 23 13.21 5.25 11.14
CA LEU A 23 14.19 6.33 11.30
C LEU A 23 13.73 7.62 10.61
N LEU A 24 13.82 8.73 11.34
CA LEU A 24 13.48 10.07 10.91
C LEU A 24 14.71 10.73 10.27
N ALA A 25 15.16 10.20 9.13
CA ALA A 25 16.25 10.80 8.39
C ALA A 25 15.72 11.94 7.50
N ARG A 26 16.23 13.17 7.69
CA ARG A 26 16.20 14.17 6.62
C ARG A 26 17.23 13.72 5.59
N MET A 27 16.78 13.40 4.38
CA MET A 27 17.67 13.04 3.28
C MET A 27 18.65 14.20 3.04
N ASP A 28 19.93 13.90 3.00
CA ASP A 28 20.95 14.82 2.52
C ASP A 28 20.85 14.90 0.99
N PRO A 29 20.50 16.06 0.40
CA PRO A 29 20.36 16.20 -1.04
C PRO A 29 21.65 15.93 -1.83
N THR A 30 22.82 15.92 -1.17
CA THR A 30 24.10 15.59 -1.82
C THR A 30 24.31 14.09 -2.06
N HIS A 31 23.55 13.22 -1.39
CA HIS A 31 23.70 11.77 -1.43
C HIS A 31 22.69 11.06 -2.37
N VAL A 32 21.84 11.80 -3.09
CA VAL A 32 20.80 11.23 -3.96
C VAL A 32 21.19 11.37 -5.43
N THR A 33 22.14 10.56 -5.90
CA THR A 33 22.60 10.66 -7.30
C THR A 33 21.91 9.74 -8.29
N HIS A 34 21.14 8.70 -7.92
CA HIS A 34 20.64 7.77 -8.96
C HIS A 34 19.23 7.15 -8.83
N LEU A 35 18.47 7.36 -7.75
CA LEU A 35 17.18 6.65 -7.56
C LEU A 35 15.89 7.48 -7.73
N GLY A 36 15.99 8.69 -8.29
CA GLY A 36 14.83 9.56 -8.47
C GLY A 36 14.33 10.16 -7.15
N VAL A 37 13.61 11.27 -7.24
CA VAL A 37 13.08 11.98 -6.07
C VAL A 37 11.60 12.35 -6.28
N LYS A 38 10.85 12.43 -5.19
CA LYS A 38 9.43 12.85 -5.18
C LYS A 38 9.32 14.27 -4.65
N ALA A 39 9.02 15.23 -5.51
CA ALA A 39 8.75 16.61 -5.10
C ALA A 39 7.30 16.75 -4.61
N CYS A 40 7.10 17.23 -3.39
CA CYS A 40 5.76 17.43 -2.85
C CYS A 40 5.04 18.56 -3.62
N PRO A 41 3.81 18.37 -4.12
CA PRO A 41 3.13 19.38 -4.92
C PRO A 41 2.84 20.68 -4.17
N ASP A 42 2.52 20.64 -2.86
CA ASP A 42 2.06 21.86 -2.19
C ASP A 42 3.16 22.56 -1.38
N CYS A 43 4.14 21.84 -0.82
CA CYS A 43 5.25 22.48 -0.08
C CYS A 43 6.61 22.41 -0.80
N LYS A 44 6.68 21.71 -1.95
CA LYS A 44 7.88 21.58 -2.80
C LYS A 44 9.07 20.86 -2.16
N THR A 45 8.95 20.38 -0.92
CA THR A 45 9.96 19.55 -0.27
C THR A 45 10.24 18.30 -1.09
N VAL A 46 11.53 18.00 -1.26
CA VAL A 46 12.02 16.83 -1.99
C VAL A 46 12.08 15.64 -1.03
N ASN A 47 11.46 14.54 -1.42
CA ASN A 47 11.37 13.32 -0.63
C ASN A 47 12.07 12.17 -1.33
N ALA A 48 12.47 11.18 -0.54
CA ALA A 48 13.02 9.92 -1.03
C ALA A 48 12.06 9.25 -2.03
N PRO A 49 12.56 8.46 -2.99
CA PRO A 49 11.71 7.74 -3.94
C PRO A 49 10.76 6.75 -3.23
N ARG A 50 11.23 6.17 -2.12
CA ARG A 50 10.44 5.28 -1.24
C ARG A 50 9.53 6.00 -0.24
N ALA A 51 9.46 7.33 -0.26
CA ALA A 51 8.59 8.06 0.67
C ALA A 51 7.13 7.96 0.24
N SER A 52 6.27 7.57 1.17
CA SER A 52 4.81 7.62 1.03
C SER A 52 4.23 8.95 1.47
N PHE A 53 4.89 9.62 2.41
CA PHE A 53 4.46 10.91 2.94
C PHE A 53 5.59 11.93 2.86
N CYS A 54 5.21 13.19 2.61
CA CYS A 54 6.12 14.31 2.61
C CYS A 54 6.66 14.55 4.03
N THR A 55 7.98 14.62 4.18
CA THR A 55 8.66 14.79 5.48
C THR A 55 8.46 16.17 6.12
N ASP A 56 7.94 17.14 5.36
CA ASP A 56 7.76 18.52 5.79
C ASP A 56 6.30 18.89 6.06
N CYS A 57 5.38 18.60 5.14
CA CYS A 57 3.95 18.93 5.29
C CYS A 57 3.03 17.74 5.54
N GLY A 58 3.52 16.49 5.47
CA GLY A 58 2.72 15.29 5.76
C GLY A 58 1.80 14.80 4.64
N ARG A 59 1.77 15.47 3.48
CA ARG A 59 0.97 15.03 2.31
C ARG A 59 1.45 13.69 1.75
N ASN A 60 0.52 12.85 1.31
CA ASN A 60 0.84 11.64 0.57
C ASN A 60 1.48 11.98 -0.79
N VAL A 61 2.65 11.40 -1.07
CA VAL A 61 3.43 11.64 -2.29
C VAL A 61 3.67 10.35 -3.10
N ASP A 62 2.97 9.26 -2.79
CA ASP A 62 3.12 8.00 -3.53
C ASP A 62 2.69 8.07 -4.99
N ASP A 63 1.67 8.89 -5.26
CA ASP A 63 1.14 9.08 -6.61
C ASP A 63 1.95 10.10 -7.44
N VAL A 64 2.96 10.74 -6.84
CA VAL A 64 3.84 11.67 -7.55
C VAL A 64 4.90 10.87 -8.31
N VAL A 65 4.89 10.98 -9.64
CA VAL A 65 5.90 10.37 -10.51
C VAL A 65 7.29 10.84 -10.08
N ALA A 66 8.13 9.89 -9.67
CA ALA A 66 9.51 10.18 -9.30
C ALA A 66 10.24 10.77 -10.52
N THR A 67 10.75 11.99 -10.40
CA THR A 67 11.59 12.55 -11.45
C THR A 67 12.96 11.93 -11.30
N SER A 68 13.36 11.11 -12.28
CA SER A 68 14.75 10.70 -12.42
C SER A 68 15.56 11.98 -12.62
N GLY A 69 16.51 12.24 -11.71
CA GLY A 69 17.41 13.39 -11.80
C GLY A 69 18.28 13.29 -13.04
N VAL A 70 17.76 13.70 -14.21
CA VAL A 70 18.58 14.09 -15.35
C VAL A 70 18.73 15.61 -15.23
N ALA A 71 19.64 16.03 -14.35
CA ALA A 71 20.32 17.29 -14.56
C ALA A 71 21.14 17.11 -15.84
N ARG A 72 20.54 17.49 -16.98
CA ARG A 72 21.30 17.67 -18.21
C ARG A 72 22.36 18.72 -17.88
N ASN A 73 23.61 18.41 -18.21
CA ASN A 73 24.60 19.42 -18.55
C ASN A 73 24.03 20.23 -19.73
N ALA A 74 23.14 21.18 -19.43
CA ALA A 74 22.78 22.24 -20.34
C ALA A 74 23.86 23.31 -20.15
N PRO A 75 24.74 23.56 -21.14
CA PRO A 75 25.63 24.71 -21.06
C PRO A 75 24.79 25.99 -20.94
N PRO A 76 25.28 27.02 -20.23
CA PRO A 76 24.53 28.23 -19.98
C PRO A 76 24.11 28.88 -21.31
N PRO A 77 22.89 29.45 -21.39
CA PRO A 77 22.44 30.13 -22.60
C PRO A 77 23.39 31.31 -22.89
N LYS A 78 24.00 31.30 -24.07
CA LYS A 78 24.87 32.39 -24.53
C LYS A 78 24.03 33.67 -24.69
N PRO A 79 24.60 34.85 -24.40
CA PRO A 79 23.89 36.12 -24.58
C PRO A 79 23.49 36.30 -26.05
N VAL A 80 22.20 36.55 -26.28
CA VAL A 80 21.66 36.87 -27.61
C VAL A 80 22.04 38.32 -27.95
N VAL A 81 22.79 38.50 -29.04
CA VAL A 81 23.02 39.80 -29.68
C VAL A 81 22.15 39.87 -30.95
N PRO A 82 21.51 41.00 -31.29
CA PRO A 82 20.49 41.03 -32.33
C PRO A 82 21.04 41.31 -33.74
N ILE A 83 20.35 40.68 -34.70
CA ILE A 83 20.04 41.10 -36.09
C ILE A 83 21.19 41.15 -37.12
N GLY A 84 21.02 40.38 -38.20
CA GLY A 84 21.77 40.56 -39.45
C GLY A 84 21.40 39.56 -40.55
N ILE A 85 20.68 40.05 -41.55
CA ILE A 85 20.21 39.43 -42.80
C ILE A 85 21.31 38.63 -43.55
N ARG A 86 21.01 37.39 -44.01
CA ARG A 86 21.16 36.93 -45.43
C ARG A 86 20.93 35.42 -45.66
N ARG A 87 19.98 35.16 -46.57
CA ARG A 87 19.93 34.25 -47.76
C ARG A 87 20.45 32.80 -47.67
N SER A 88 19.56 31.88 -48.07
CA SER A 88 19.84 30.54 -48.63
C SER A 88 20.89 30.59 -49.76
N PRO A 89 21.56 29.47 -50.12
CA PRO A 89 20.97 28.52 -51.09
C PRO A 89 21.41 27.03 -51.01
N VAL A 90 20.52 26.16 -51.50
CA VAL A 90 20.72 25.03 -52.46
C VAL A 90 21.51 23.76 -52.05
N SER A 91 20.88 22.59 -52.30
CA SER A 91 21.39 21.21 -52.27
C SER A 91 22.48 20.91 -53.32
N PRO A 92 23.14 19.73 -53.29
CA PRO A 92 22.63 18.57 -54.06
C PRO A 92 22.85 17.18 -53.39
N ALA A 93 22.15 16.16 -53.92
CA ALA A 93 22.37 14.70 -53.70
C ALA A 93 23.50 14.17 -54.63
N PRO A 94 23.70 12.85 -54.94
CA PRO A 94 23.28 11.56 -54.36
C PRO A 94 24.42 10.47 -54.31
N SER A 95 24.12 9.23 -53.86
CA SER A 95 24.54 7.88 -54.39
C SER A 95 24.52 6.81 -53.27
N ASP A 96 23.67 5.77 -53.27
CA ASP A 96 23.62 4.50 -54.05
C ASP A 96 24.48 3.36 -53.44
N ASP A 97 23.84 2.23 -53.07
CA ASP A 97 24.33 0.84 -53.26
C ASP A 97 23.40 -0.25 -52.68
N SER A 98 22.54 -0.80 -53.56
CA SER A 98 22.41 -2.20 -54.01
C SER A 98 22.63 -3.45 -53.10
N ARG A 99 21.51 -4.17 -52.85
CA ARG A 99 21.20 -5.65 -53.06
C ARG A 99 21.91 -6.80 -52.27
N PRO A 100 21.44 -8.08 -52.31
CA PRO A 100 20.13 -8.67 -52.70
C PRO A 100 19.55 -9.84 -51.84
N ALA A 101 18.21 -10.00 -51.97
CA ALA A 101 17.32 -11.16 -52.22
C ALA A 101 17.52 -12.62 -51.72
N THR A 102 16.33 -13.24 -51.51
CA THR A 102 15.84 -14.65 -51.70
C THR A 102 15.49 -15.40 -50.40
N SER A 103 14.48 -16.27 -50.30
CA SER A 103 13.30 -16.69 -51.07
C SER A 103 12.64 -17.81 -50.22
N GLY A 104 11.31 -17.89 -50.15
CA GLY A 104 10.63 -19.07 -49.60
C GLY A 104 9.14 -18.81 -49.36
N ARG A 105 8.27 -19.53 -50.09
CA ARG A 105 6.86 -19.25 -50.34
C ARG A 105 5.94 -20.25 -49.61
N ALA A 106 4.77 -19.73 -49.19
CA ALA A 106 3.42 -20.32 -49.01
C ALA A 106 3.22 -21.80 -48.60
N GLU A 107 2.28 -22.03 -47.67
CA GLU A 107 1.07 -22.83 -47.96
C GLU A 107 -0.09 -22.49 -47.00
N VAL A 108 -1.30 -22.67 -47.52
CA VAL A 108 -2.61 -22.15 -47.09
C VAL A 108 -3.36 -23.14 -46.19
N ARG A 109 -4.10 -22.64 -45.17
CA ARG A 109 -5.42 -23.21 -44.81
C ARG A 109 -6.32 -22.21 -44.09
N ARG A 110 -7.56 -22.10 -44.59
CA ARG A 110 -8.65 -21.16 -44.22
C ARG A 110 -9.51 -21.63 -43.02
N PRO A 111 -10.40 -20.75 -42.49
CA PRO A 111 -11.19 -20.91 -41.27
C PRO A 111 -12.70 -21.17 -41.49
N SER A 112 -13.45 -21.44 -40.42
CA SER A 112 -14.91 -21.25 -40.24
C SER A 112 -15.30 -21.65 -38.81
N ALA A 113 -16.35 -21.15 -38.14
CA ALA A 113 -17.27 -20.03 -38.35
C ALA A 113 -18.07 -19.83 -37.03
N SER A 114 -18.50 -18.60 -36.75
CA SER A 114 -19.48 -18.25 -35.70
C SER A 114 -20.92 -18.33 -36.25
N PRO A 115 -21.97 -18.53 -35.41
CA PRO A 115 -23.37 -18.38 -35.82
C PRO A 115 -23.94 -16.95 -35.62
N PRO A 116 -25.09 -16.64 -36.24
CA PRO A 116 -25.45 -15.31 -36.77
C PRO A 116 -26.38 -14.44 -35.86
N PRO A 117 -26.59 -13.15 -36.21
CA PRO A 117 -27.50 -12.26 -35.50
C PRO A 117 -28.96 -12.44 -35.95
N SER A 118 -29.90 -12.32 -35.02
CA SER A 118 -31.33 -12.42 -35.27
C SER A 118 -31.96 -11.06 -35.60
N SER A 119 -32.49 -11.00 -36.82
CA SER A 119 -33.68 -10.29 -37.33
C SER A 119 -34.14 -8.97 -36.68
N VAL A 120 -34.07 -7.95 -37.53
CA VAL A 120 -34.82 -6.68 -37.55
C VAL A 120 -36.33 -6.91 -37.43
N THR A 121 -36.99 -6.15 -36.55
CA THR A 121 -38.36 -5.69 -36.75
C THR A 121 -38.34 -4.16 -36.80
N THR A 122 -38.87 -3.61 -37.88
CA THR A 122 -39.13 -2.18 -38.07
C THR A 122 -40.45 -1.84 -37.38
N GLU A 123 -40.43 -1.02 -36.34
CA GLU A 123 -41.56 -0.16 -35.99
C GLU A 123 -41.08 1.22 -35.54
N GLU A 124 -41.66 2.20 -36.23
CA GLU A 124 -41.92 3.61 -35.93
C GLU A 124 -40.83 4.55 -35.38
N VAL A 125 -40.65 5.59 -36.18
CA VAL A 125 -40.02 6.87 -35.87
C VAL A 125 -40.87 7.61 -34.85
N ASP A 126 -40.32 7.90 -33.67
CA ASP A 126 -40.75 9.04 -32.85
C ASP A 126 -39.56 9.98 -32.62
N VAL A 127 -39.63 11.14 -33.26
CA VAL A 127 -38.64 12.22 -33.16
C VAL A 127 -39.04 13.08 -31.96
N GLY A 128 -38.37 12.88 -30.82
CA GLY A 128 -38.57 13.78 -29.69
C GLY A 128 -37.82 13.41 -28.41
N ARG A 129 -36.52 13.71 -28.32
CA ARG A 129 -35.87 13.94 -27.01
C ARG A 129 -34.64 14.83 -27.14
N GLY A 130 -34.63 15.92 -26.37
CA GLY A 130 -33.62 16.98 -26.40
C GLY A 130 -32.26 16.58 -25.80
N PRO A 131 -31.27 17.48 -25.84
CA PRO A 131 -29.89 17.20 -25.46
C PRO A 131 -29.70 17.39 -23.94
N ASP A 132 -30.31 16.54 -23.13
CA ASP A 132 -30.15 16.59 -21.66
C ASP A 132 -29.83 15.22 -21.04
N ASP A 133 -29.16 14.34 -21.79
CA ASP A 133 -28.54 13.13 -21.21
C ASP A 133 -27.08 13.40 -20.83
N LEU A 134 -26.86 14.44 -20.02
CA LEU A 134 -25.69 14.53 -19.16
C LEU A 134 -25.85 13.46 -18.08
N ARG A 135 -25.37 12.27 -18.41
CA ARG A 135 -25.03 11.19 -17.50
C ARG A 135 -24.41 11.81 -16.24
N THR A 136 -25.23 11.89 -15.19
CA THR A 136 -24.76 12.15 -13.84
C THR A 136 -23.98 10.91 -13.47
N ASP A 137 -22.65 10.99 -13.58
CA ASP A 137 -21.79 9.99 -12.97
C ASP A 137 -22.19 9.95 -11.51
N SER A 138 -22.83 8.85 -11.09
CA SER A 138 -23.07 8.54 -9.69
C SER A 138 -21.72 8.65 -8.98
N GLU A 139 -21.51 9.80 -8.34
CA GLU A 139 -20.42 10.05 -7.42
C GLU A 139 -20.52 8.96 -6.35
N ALA A 140 -19.73 7.90 -6.52
CA ALA A 140 -19.56 6.89 -5.48
C ALA A 140 -19.17 7.67 -4.22
N PRO A 141 -19.89 7.49 -3.08
CA PRO A 141 -19.68 8.32 -1.92
C PRO A 141 -18.20 8.28 -1.56
N ALA A 142 -17.54 9.44 -1.65
CA ALA A 142 -16.12 9.58 -1.37
C ALA A 142 -15.85 8.94 -0.01
N ARG A 143 -15.18 7.79 -0.03
CA ARG A 143 -14.95 6.97 1.16
C ARG A 143 -14.23 7.85 2.18
N ALA A 144 -14.79 7.95 3.39
CA ALA A 144 -14.22 8.79 4.43
C ALA A 144 -12.71 8.51 4.55
N PRO A 145 -11.87 9.55 4.75
CA PRO A 145 -10.43 9.38 4.81
C PRO A 145 -10.07 8.31 5.85
N ASN A 146 -9.30 7.30 5.44
CA ASN A 146 -8.84 6.26 6.34
C ASN A 146 -7.92 6.88 7.40
N ASP A 147 -8.38 6.96 8.64
CA ASP A 147 -7.70 7.56 9.79
C ASP A 147 -6.79 6.59 10.55
N SER A 148 -6.69 5.34 10.08
CA SER A 148 -5.99 4.27 10.81
C SER A 148 -4.56 4.64 11.21
N GLY A 149 -4.18 4.03 12.31
CA GLY A 149 -2.94 4.17 13.03
C GLY A 149 -2.80 5.48 13.79
N THR A 150 -3.75 6.41 13.71
CA THR A 150 -3.72 7.60 14.59
C THR A 150 -4.26 7.24 15.97
N PRO A 151 -3.77 7.86 17.06
CA PRO A 151 -4.30 7.60 18.41
C PRO A 151 -5.81 7.86 18.53
N GLU A 152 -6.32 8.82 17.75
CA GLU A 152 -7.72 9.23 17.71
C GLU A 152 -8.56 8.42 16.71
N ALA A 153 -7.95 7.48 15.96
CA ALA A 153 -8.64 6.72 14.93
C ALA A 153 -9.84 5.98 15.50
N LYS A 154 -11.00 6.14 14.88
CA LYS A 154 -12.21 5.40 15.27
C LYS A 154 -12.29 4.12 14.47
N LEU A 155 -12.39 2.99 15.17
CA LEU A 155 -12.58 1.70 14.51
C LEU A 155 -13.91 1.73 13.73
N PRO A 156 -13.90 1.47 12.41
CA PRO A 156 -15.10 1.31 11.62
C PRO A 156 -16.04 0.27 12.24
N GLU A 157 -17.34 0.55 12.24
CA GLU A 157 -18.31 -0.32 12.91
C GLU A 157 -18.30 -1.76 12.36
N GLU A 158 -18.03 -1.89 11.06
CA GLU A 158 -17.89 -3.17 10.35
C GLU A 158 -16.66 -4.01 10.73
N LEU A 159 -15.75 -3.46 11.54
CA LEU A 159 -14.59 -4.14 12.10
C LEU A 159 -14.74 -4.44 13.59
N ARG A 160 -15.87 -4.06 14.22
CA ARG A 160 -16.16 -4.42 15.61
C ARG A 160 -16.30 -5.93 15.74
N GLY A 161 -15.72 -6.48 16.81
CA GLY A 161 -15.79 -7.90 17.11
C GLY A 161 -14.51 -8.41 17.75
N TRP A 162 -14.49 -9.72 18.00
CA TRP A 162 -13.34 -10.40 18.56
C TRP A 162 -12.19 -10.47 17.56
N ASN A 163 -10.99 -10.19 18.05
CA ASN A 163 -9.75 -10.48 17.37
C ASN A 163 -9.21 -11.83 17.85
N TRP A 164 -9.56 -12.90 17.14
CA TRP A 164 -9.11 -14.25 17.47
C TRP A 164 -7.60 -14.43 17.36
N GLY A 165 -6.95 -13.72 16.44
CA GLY A 165 -5.49 -13.71 16.34
C GLY A 165 -4.80 -13.17 17.59
N GLY A 166 -5.28 -12.02 18.09
CA GLY A 166 -4.79 -11.39 19.30
C GLY A 166 -5.13 -12.16 20.57
N LEU A 167 -6.26 -12.87 20.60
CA LEU A 167 -6.61 -13.75 21.72
C LEU A 167 -5.71 -14.99 21.80
N LEU A 168 -5.55 -15.69 20.67
CA LEU A 168 -4.90 -17.01 20.63
C LEU A 168 -3.38 -16.91 20.51
N LEU A 169 -2.88 -15.84 19.89
CA LEU A 169 -1.45 -15.61 19.65
C LEU A 169 -1.02 -14.18 20.02
N PRO A 170 -1.33 -13.66 21.23
CA PRO A 170 -1.07 -12.26 21.60
C PRO A 170 0.40 -11.87 21.41
N PHE A 171 1.33 -12.78 21.68
CA PHE A 171 2.77 -12.52 21.64
C PHE A 171 3.38 -12.42 20.24
N ILE A 172 2.76 -13.01 19.22
CA ILE A 172 3.19 -12.87 17.81
C ILE A 172 2.37 -11.78 17.13
N TRP A 173 1.05 -11.85 17.32
CA TRP A 173 0.10 -10.91 16.75
C TRP A 173 0.34 -9.48 17.25
N GLY A 174 0.68 -9.32 18.54
CA GLY A 174 0.89 -8.02 19.18
C GLY A 174 2.01 -7.21 18.52
N PRO A 175 3.26 -7.69 18.49
CA PRO A 175 4.36 -7.01 17.82
C PRO A 175 4.08 -6.66 16.35
N PHE A 176 3.48 -7.59 15.59
CA PHE A 176 3.12 -7.34 14.19
C PHE A 176 2.14 -6.16 14.04
N ASN A 177 1.15 -6.04 14.94
CA ASN A 177 0.18 -4.95 14.93
C ASN A 177 0.62 -3.73 15.75
N ARG A 178 1.85 -3.71 16.28
CA ARG A 178 2.37 -2.69 17.23
C ARG A 178 1.54 -2.56 18.51
N VAL A 179 0.93 -3.66 18.95
CA VAL A 179 0.22 -3.79 20.23
C VAL A 179 1.15 -4.50 21.22
N TRP A 180 2.06 -3.75 21.82
CA TRP A 180 3.10 -4.27 22.73
C TRP A 180 2.54 -4.98 23.97
N LEU A 181 1.30 -4.68 24.36
CA LEU A 181 0.62 -5.42 25.41
C LEU A 181 0.62 -6.93 25.11
N GLY A 182 0.44 -7.34 23.85
CA GLY A 182 0.45 -8.75 23.47
C GLY A 182 1.79 -9.45 23.76
N LEU A 183 2.91 -8.73 23.65
CA LEU A 183 4.24 -9.25 24.02
C LEU A 183 4.46 -9.22 25.54
N ALA A 184 4.03 -8.15 26.20
CA ALA A 184 4.18 -7.97 27.65
C ALA A 184 3.48 -9.08 28.47
N VAL A 185 2.42 -9.68 27.92
CA VAL A 185 1.75 -10.84 28.54
C VAL A 185 2.71 -12.02 28.77
N LEU A 186 3.80 -12.17 27.99
CA LEU A 186 4.78 -13.24 28.21
C LEU A 186 5.60 -13.10 29.50
N LEU A 187 5.64 -11.91 30.12
CA LEU A 187 6.39 -11.70 31.36
C LEU A 187 5.90 -12.59 32.51
N VAL A 188 4.65 -13.06 32.44
CA VAL A 188 4.06 -14.01 33.40
C VAL A 188 4.80 -15.37 33.40
N PHE A 189 5.55 -15.70 32.36
CA PHE A 189 6.31 -16.96 32.27
C PHE A 189 7.76 -16.85 32.78
N ILE A 190 8.23 -15.64 33.13
CA ILE A 190 9.60 -15.43 33.64
C ILE A 190 9.76 -15.95 35.07
N PRO A 191 8.92 -15.55 36.05
CA PRO A 191 9.04 -16.08 37.40
C PRO A 191 8.50 -17.53 37.47
N PRO A 192 9.03 -18.37 38.40
CA PRO A 192 8.59 -19.75 38.58
C PRO A 192 7.24 -19.80 39.31
N MET A 193 6.19 -19.33 38.65
CA MET A 193 4.82 -19.32 39.16
C MET A 193 4.12 -20.65 38.86
N SER A 194 3.19 -21.05 39.73
CA SER A 194 2.35 -22.21 39.47
C SER A 194 1.49 -21.99 38.23
N GLY A 195 1.21 -23.07 37.48
CA GLY A 195 0.42 -22.98 36.24
C GLY A 195 -0.96 -22.33 36.43
N GLY A 196 -1.59 -22.54 37.59
CA GLY A 196 -2.86 -21.88 37.94
C GLY A 196 -2.74 -20.36 38.06
N LEU A 197 -1.67 -19.86 38.69
CA LEU A 197 -1.42 -18.41 38.81
C LEU A 197 -1.09 -17.79 37.45
N VAL A 198 -0.31 -18.49 36.63
CA VAL A 198 -0.04 -18.08 35.24
C VAL A 198 -1.34 -17.94 34.47
N LEU A 199 -2.24 -18.94 34.53
CA LEU A 199 -3.52 -18.91 33.83
C LEU A 199 -4.44 -17.78 34.33
N LEU A 200 -4.43 -17.49 35.64
CA LEU A 200 -5.21 -16.41 36.25
C LEU A 200 -4.79 -15.01 35.79
N ILE A 201 -3.51 -14.81 35.46
CA ILE A 201 -3.00 -13.51 34.98
C ILE A 201 -3.04 -13.46 33.44
N TYR A 202 -2.56 -14.52 32.78
CA TYR A 202 -2.48 -14.61 31.32
C TYR A 202 -3.87 -14.60 30.68
N GLY A 203 -4.81 -15.36 31.22
CA GLY A 203 -6.16 -15.52 30.66
C GLY A 203 -6.89 -14.18 30.48
N PRO A 204 -7.09 -13.38 31.55
CA PRO A 204 -7.73 -12.07 31.44
C PRO A 204 -7.01 -11.10 30.50
N ALA A 205 -5.68 -11.11 30.50
CA ALA A 205 -4.90 -10.25 29.61
C ALA A 205 -5.07 -10.64 28.13
N ALA A 206 -5.03 -11.94 27.81
CA ALA A 206 -5.29 -12.45 26.46
C ALA A 206 -6.74 -12.18 26.02
N ILE A 207 -7.72 -12.36 26.92
CA ILE A 207 -9.13 -12.02 26.67
C ILE A 207 -9.29 -10.52 26.36
N PHE A 208 -8.63 -9.64 27.12
CA PHE A 208 -8.64 -8.21 26.85
C PHE A 208 -8.07 -7.88 25.45
N VAL A 209 -6.93 -8.48 25.09
CA VAL A 209 -6.35 -8.33 23.74
C VAL A 209 -7.30 -8.90 22.68
N GLY A 210 -8.02 -9.98 22.95
CA GLY A 210 -9.05 -10.52 22.07
C GLY A 210 -10.21 -9.56 21.83
N MET A 211 -10.77 -8.98 22.89
CA MET A 211 -11.92 -8.06 22.79
C MET A 211 -11.56 -6.72 22.16
N ARG A 212 -10.38 -6.17 22.47
CA ARG A 212 -9.93 -4.84 22.01
C ARG A 212 -8.95 -4.90 20.85
N GLY A 213 -8.56 -6.10 20.38
CA GLY A 213 -7.48 -6.27 19.43
C GLY A 213 -7.69 -5.54 18.12
N ASN A 214 -8.91 -5.52 17.58
CA ASN A 214 -9.19 -4.78 16.35
C ASN A 214 -8.99 -3.27 16.54
N ASP A 215 -9.48 -2.70 17.64
CA ASP A 215 -9.34 -1.28 17.97
C ASP A 215 -7.86 -0.91 18.19
N LEU A 216 -7.13 -1.72 18.97
CA LEU A 216 -5.71 -1.53 19.22
C LEU A 216 -4.90 -1.61 17.91
N ALA A 217 -5.09 -2.65 17.11
CA ALA A 217 -4.37 -2.82 15.84
C ALA A 217 -4.73 -1.72 14.82
N TRP A 218 -5.98 -1.26 14.80
CA TRP A 218 -6.42 -0.18 13.93
C TRP A 218 -5.76 1.14 14.32
N ARG A 219 -5.60 1.45 15.60
CA ARG A 219 -4.95 2.67 16.10
C ARG A 219 -3.43 2.62 16.13
N SER A 220 -2.82 1.45 16.18
CA SER A 220 -1.36 1.31 16.31
C SER A 220 -0.63 1.18 14.97
N ARG A 221 -1.34 0.84 13.88
CA ARG A 221 -0.75 0.62 12.55
C ARG A 221 -1.55 1.30 11.45
N LYS A 222 -0.87 1.85 10.45
CA LYS A 222 -1.51 2.37 9.24
C LYS A 222 -1.91 1.20 8.35
N TRP A 223 -3.17 1.19 7.93
CA TRP A 223 -3.74 0.22 6.99
C TRP A 223 -4.13 0.95 5.71
N ASP A 224 -4.07 0.26 4.57
CA ASP A 224 -4.40 0.89 3.28
C ASP A 224 -5.92 1.10 3.15
N SER A 225 -6.69 0.10 3.58
CA SER A 225 -8.15 0.16 3.62
C SER A 225 -8.73 -0.74 4.72
N VAL A 226 -10.04 -0.62 4.92
CA VAL A 226 -10.80 -1.53 5.80
C VAL A 226 -10.72 -2.98 5.30
N GLU A 227 -10.77 -3.19 3.99
CA GLU A 227 -10.64 -4.52 3.38
C GLU A 227 -9.25 -5.11 3.60
N HIS A 228 -8.20 -4.29 3.48
CA HIS A 228 -6.83 -4.74 3.72
C HIS A 228 -6.69 -5.21 5.17
N PHE A 229 -7.18 -4.42 6.13
CA PHE A 229 -7.21 -4.81 7.54
C PHE A 229 -7.98 -6.12 7.76
N ARG A 230 -9.22 -6.20 7.24
CA ARG A 230 -10.08 -7.39 7.39
C ARG A 230 -9.39 -8.65 6.87
N THR A 231 -8.75 -8.56 5.71
CA THR A 231 -8.04 -9.69 5.09
C THR A 231 -6.89 -10.17 5.96
N VAL A 232 -6.08 -9.24 6.48
CA VAL A 232 -4.93 -9.58 7.35
C VAL A 232 -5.40 -10.16 8.68
N GLN A 233 -6.41 -9.57 9.33
CA GLN A 233 -6.93 -10.12 10.59
C GLN A 233 -7.63 -11.49 10.40
N ALA A 234 -8.24 -11.74 9.24
CA ALA A 234 -8.79 -13.06 8.90
C ALA A 234 -7.69 -14.12 8.70
N GLN A 235 -6.52 -13.74 8.15
CA GLN A 235 -5.35 -14.63 8.12
C GLN A 235 -4.89 -14.96 9.53
N TRP A 236 -4.70 -13.94 10.39
CA TRP A 236 -4.33 -14.15 11.79
C TRP A 236 -5.31 -15.03 12.56
N THR A 237 -6.61 -14.89 12.31
CA THR A 237 -7.64 -15.75 12.89
C THR A 237 -7.43 -17.21 12.48
N ARG A 238 -7.19 -17.47 11.19
CA ARG A 238 -6.93 -18.85 10.70
C ARG A 238 -5.67 -19.44 11.34
N TRP A 239 -4.57 -18.69 11.36
CA TRP A 239 -3.31 -19.15 11.98
C TRP A 239 -3.47 -19.39 13.49
N GLY A 240 -4.16 -18.49 14.19
CA GLY A 240 -4.46 -18.63 15.62
C GLY A 240 -5.29 -19.88 15.93
N MET A 241 -6.36 -20.09 15.17
CA MET A 241 -7.22 -21.27 15.33
C MET A 241 -6.48 -22.58 15.03
N ALA A 242 -5.70 -22.61 13.95
CA ALA A 242 -4.90 -23.79 13.60
C ALA A 242 -3.86 -24.11 14.70
N GLY A 243 -3.12 -23.11 15.18
CA GLY A 243 -2.16 -23.28 16.27
C GLY A 243 -2.82 -23.74 17.58
N PHE A 244 -3.96 -23.16 17.93
CA PHE A 244 -4.73 -23.56 19.11
C PHE A 244 -5.24 -25.00 19.00
N GLY A 245 -5.75 -25.41 17.83
CA GLY A 245 -6.17 -26.79 17.59
C GLY A 245 -5.04 -27.80 17.78
N ILE A 246 -3.86 -27.51 17.25
CA ILE A 246 -2.66 -28.35 17.42
C ILE A 246 -2.27 -28.45 18.91
N LEU A 247 -2.28 -27.33 19.63
CA LEU A 247 -1.97 -27.29 21.06
C LEU A 247 -2.93 -28.19 21.86
N VAL A 248 -4.24 -28.06 21.63
CA VAL A 248 -5.26 -28.86 22.32
C VAL A 248 -5.09 -30.34 22.01
N ILE A 249 -4.91 -30.73 20.74
CA ILE A 249 -4.70 -32.13 20.34
C ILE A 249 -3.44 -32.69 21.03
N THR A 250 -2.34 -31.94 21.03
CA THR A 250 -1.08 -32.37 21.67
C THR A 250 -1.26 -32.56 23.18
N LEU A 251 -1.95 -31.63 23.85
CA LEU A 251 -2.25 -31.73 25.28
C LEU A 251 -3.12 -32.96 25.58
N LEU A 252 -4.15 -33.21 24.78
CA LEU A 252 -5.02 -34.38 24.95
C LEU A 252 -4.24 -35.70 24.78
N LEU A 253 -3.40 -35.80 23.75
CA LEU A 253 -2.56 -36.97 23.53
C LEU A 253 -1.63 -37.22 24.71
N PHE A 254 -0.97 -36.17 25.23
CA PHE A 254 -0.10 -36.26 26.39
C PHE A 254 -0.86 -36.72 27.65
N LEU A 255 -2.06 -36.19 27.89
CA LEU A 255 -2.88 -36.59 29.03
C LEU A 255 -3.31 -38.06 28.92
N THR A 256 -3.64 -38.53 27.72
CA THR A 256 -4.00 -39.94 27.51
C THR A 256 -2.82 -40.89 27.62
N SER A 257 -1.60 -40.47 27.22
CA SER A 257 -0.39 -41.30 27.34
C SER A 257 0.17 -41.34 28.75
N SER A 258 -0.12 -40.33 29.58
CA SER A 258 0.38 -40.21 30.96
C SER A 258 -0.53 -40.88 31.99
N GLY A 259 -1.76 -41.23 31.59
CA GLY A 259 -2.74 -41.91 32.43
C GLY A 259 -2.81 -43.44 32.23
N GLY A 260 -1.89 -44.01 31.45
CA GLY A 260 -1.79 -45.45 31.16
C GLY A 260 -0.57 -46.10 31.80
#